data_AF-A0A2K2DLG4-F1
#
_entry.id   AF-A0A2K2DLG4-F1
#
_cell.length_a   1.000
_cell.length_b   1.000
_cell.length_c   1.000
_cell.angle_alpha   90.00
_cell.angle_beta   90.00
_cell.angle_gamma   90.00
#
_symmetry.space_group_name_H-M   'P 1'
#
loop_
_entity.id
_entity.type
_entity.pdbx_description
1 polymer ?
#
loop_
_entity_poly.entity_id
_entity_poly.type
_entity_poly.pdbx_seq_one_letter_code
_entity_poly.pdbx_strand_id
1 'polypeptide(L)'
;MSSLSTAMECAAKGLVAEPCAGGAHRRCGSCGAVAYCSRAHQFIHWTLHKEECARLATQMSHIDVLSQFPFVFSIESPALNHAIPNTRCFFLESFKVHLKGLWKSECRCGPEISSVKDLSITAEWNMESSLCPCTEPGNSLSAPLASWEEYYRWRSLPLHSPAAVLLHWPLTLYHCLQLSRIQASRCDANDTLRIHYLGPEKELLQLPVFAELLALFPGVHLCIELVGPTVPRSRDGEVLNISSYAHCSAESCCCRSFAASEDVNCSALTLKLWKGVYHERYSDMDSNPHLIVAPNAGLAAYPTWLPTIEMIRKIGIPAMFTDFCEEAAHLASCCISSITGQPLRVPIQVNPFRQPIAENNSALYIPCYSNCFIFGM
;
A
#
# COMPACT_ATOMS: atom_id res chain seq x y z
N MET A 1 14.53 -20.40 -20.50
CA MET A 1 15.31 -21.04 -19.42
C MET A 1 16.54 -20.19 -19.11
N SER A 2 16.46 -19.41 -18.04
CA SER A 2 17.60 -18.99 -17.22
C SER A 2 17.04 -18.70 -15.82
N SER A 3 17.05 -19.75 -15.00
CA SER A 3 16.69 -19.71 -13.59
C SER A 3 17.76 -18.94 -12.82
N LEU A 4 17.61 -17.62 -12.69
CA LEU A 4 18.35 -16.87 -11.69
C LEU A 4 17.68 -17.12 -10.34
N SER A 5 18.32 -17.96 -9.51
CA SER A 5 18.01 -18.01 -8.09
C SER A 5 18.09 -16.59 -7.53
N THR A 6 17.02 -16.10 -6.91
CA THR A 6 16.98 -14.80 -6.22
C THR A 6 17.80 -14.88 -4.94
N ALA A 7 19.12 -14.89 -5.07
CA ALA A 7 20.00 -14.72 -3.93
C ALA A 7 19.92 -13.27 -3.47
N MET A 8 19.92 -13.05 -2.15
CA MET A 8 19.95 -11.71 -1.58
C MET A 8 21.19 -10.96 -2.05
N GLU A 9 21.06 -9.64 -2.10
CA GLU A 9 22.19 -8.76 -2.38
C GLU A 9 23.15 -8.74 -1.20
N CYS A 10 24.45 -8.69 -1.49
CA CYS A 10 25.47 -8.58 -0.45
C CYS A 10 25.41 -7.17 0.16
N ALA A 11 25.23 -7.08 1.49
CA ALA A 11 25.12 -5.80 2.18
C ALA A 11 26.38 -4.92 2.09
N ALA A 12 27.54 -5.50 1.75
CA ALA A 12 28.76 -4.75 1.47
C ALA A 12 28.88 -4.22 0.03
N LYS A 13 27.89 -4.48 -0.84
CA LYS A 13 27.96 -4.05 -2.24
C LYS A 13 28.06 -2.53 -2.32
N GLY A 14 29.00 -2.03 -3.14
CA GLY A 14 29.29 -0.60 -3.26
C GLY A 14 30.26 -0.06 -2.20
N LEU A 15 30.59 -0.82 -1.15
CA LEU A 15 31.62 -0.47 -0.16
C LEU A 15 32.98 -1.10 -0.48
N VAL A 16 33.01 -2.05 -1.41
CA VAL A 16 34.20 -2.83 -1.78
C VAL A 16 34.56 -2.60 -3.24
N ALA A 17 35.87 -2.51 -3.52
CA ALA A 17 36.39 -2.43 -4.89
C ALA A 17 36.27 -3.77 -5.63
N GLU A 18 36.35 -4.89 -4.90
CA GLU A 18 36.20 -6.23 -5.46
C GLU A 18 34.72 -6.55 -5.73
N PRO A 19 34.38 -7.03 -6.93
CA PRO A 19 33.00 -7.38 -7.25
C PRO A 19 32.53 -8.60 -6.44
N CYS A 20 31.23 -8.62 -6.11
CA CYS A 20 30.63 -9.74 -5.39
C CYS A 20 30.70 -11.02 -6.24
N ALA A 21 31.38 -12.06 -5.72
CA ALA A 21 31.64 -13.32 -6.45
C ALA A 21 30.42 -14.28 -6.57
N GLY A 22 29.23 -13.87 -6.14
CA GLY A 22 28.02 -14.71 -6.16
C GLY A 22 26.92 -14.21 -5.23
N GLY A 23 25.88 -15.03 -5.04
CA GLY A 23 24.75 -14.75 -4.16
C GLY A 23 25.12 -14.60 -2.68
N ALA A 24 24.46 -13.68 -1.96
CA ALA A 24 24.70 -13.50 -0.54
C ALA A 24 23.88 -14.51 0.28
N HIS A 25 24.55 -15.52 0.83
CA HIS A 25 23.91 -16.60 1.60
C HIS A 25 24.29 -16.61 3.09
N ARG A 26 25.33 -15.85 3.49
CA ARG A 26 25.75 -15.78 4.89
C ARG A 26 25.03 -14.65 5.60
N ARG A 27 24.13 -14.99 6.51
CA ARG A 27 23.45 -13.99 7.34
C ARG A 27 24.36 -13.48 8.45
N CYS A 28 24.16 -12.24 8.89
CA CYS A 28 24.73 -11.77 10.15
C CYS A 28 24.25 -12.68 11.28
N GLY A 29 25.17 -13.27 12.04
CA GLY A 29 24.82 -14.21 13.11
C GLY A 29 24.11 -13.57 14.31
N SER A 30 24.13 -12.24 14.44
CA SER A 30 23.48 -11.52 15.53
C SER A 30 22.06 -11.09 15.16
N CYS A 31 21.89 -10.34 14.06
CA CYS A 31 20.58 -9.82 13.68
C CYS A 31 19.82 -10.72 12.72
N GLY A 32 20.49 -11.55 11.92
CA GLY A 32 19.86 -12.37 10.89
C GLY A 32 19.30 -11.60 9.67
N ALA A 33 19.25 -10.26 9.72
CA ALA A 33 18.59 -9.42 8.72
C ALA A 33 19.40 -9.18 7.43
N VAL A 34 20.73 -9.10 7.51
CA VAL A 34 21.60 -8.77 6.36
C VAL A 34 22.39 -9.99 5.87
N ALA A 35 22.73 -10.01 4.57
CA ALA A 35 23.42 -11.11 3.92
C ALA A 35 24.78 -10.70 3.33
N TYR A 36 25.74 -11.63 3.32
CA TYR A 36 27.08 -11.44 2.76
C TYR A 36 27.48 -12.60 1.85
N CYS A 37 28.26 -12.32 0.80
CA CYS A 37 28.89 -13.37 0.00
C CYS A 37 30.14 -13.95 0.71
N SER A 38 30.84 -13.14 1.51
CA SER A 38 32.09 -13.52 2.20
C SER A 38 32.22 -12.92 3.60
N ARG A 39 33.10 -13.50 4.43
CA ARG A 39 33.43 -12.97 5.75
C ARG A 39 34.19 -11.64 5.68
N ALA A 40 34.97 -11.43 4.61
CA ALA A 40 35.66 -10.17 4.37
C ALA A 40 34.66 -9.03 4.17
N HIS A 41 33.62 -9.24 3.37
CA HIS A 41 32.55 -8.25 3.15
C HIS A 41 31.77 -7.95 4.43
N GLN A 42 31.51 -8.95 5.26
CA GLN A 42 30.92 -8.74 6.59
C GLN A 42 31.80 -7.84 7.47
N PHE A 43 33.11 -8.07 7.51
CA PHE A 43 34.04 -7.26 8.30
C PHE A 43 34.08 -5.81 7.81
N ILE A 44 34.06 -5.59 6.49
CA ILE A 44 34.05 -4.24 5.90
C ILE A 44 32.74 -3.51 6.24
N HIS A 45 31.59 -4.17 6.06
CA HIS A 45 30.28 -3.58 6.35
C HIS A 45 30.04 -3.35 7.84
N TRP A 46 30.74 -4.07 8.73
CA TRP A 46 30.57 -3.96 10.18
C TRP A 46 30.75 -2.53 10.71
N THR A 47 31.57 -1.70 10.03
CA THR A 47 31.78 -0.29 10.42
C THR A 47 30.50 0.54 10.41
N LEU A 48 29.56 0.22 9.53
CA LEU A 48 28.22 0.83 9.42
C LEU A 48 27.18 0.00 10.19
N HIS A 49 27.15 -1.31 9.92
CA HIS A 49 26.13 -2.21 10.43
C HIS A 49 26.09 -2.32 11.96
N LYS A 50 27.21 -2.09 12.66
CA LYS A 50 27.28 -2.20 14.13
C LYS A 50 26.20 -1.36 14.83
N GLU A 51 25.84 -0.20 14.27
CA GLU A 51 24.86 0.73 14.86
C GLU A 51 23.41 0.28 14.60
N GLU A 52 23.21 -0.47 13.52
CA GLU A 52 21.91 -0.98 13.08
C GLU A 52 21.62 -2.39 13.63
N CYS A 53 22.66 -3.18 13.89
CA CYS A 53 22.56 -4.62 14.13
C CYS A 53 21.64 -4.97 15.30
N ALA A 54 21.76 -4.27 16.43
CA ALA A 54 20.90 -4.50 17.60
C ALA A 54 19.43 -4.19 17.28
N ARG A 55 19.18 -3.07 16.59
CA ARG A 55 17.83 -2.66 16.18
C ARG A 55 17.22 -3.64 15.18
N LEU A 56 17.97 -4.06 14.17
CA LEU A 56 17.56 -5.07 13.20
C LEU A 56 17.26 -6.42 13.88
N ALA A 57 18.02 -6.80 14.92
CA ALA A 57 17.75 -8.00 15.71
C ALA A 57 16.38 -7.93 16.41
N THR A 58 16.04 -6.76 17.00
CA THR A 58 14.72 -6.52 17.57
C THR A 58 13.62 -6.64 16.52
N GLN A 59 13.77 -5.98 15.37
CA GLN A 59 12.78 -6.04 14.28
C GLN A 59 12.59 -7.49 13.77
N MET A 60 13.68 -8.25 13.68
CA MET A 60 13.63 -9.68 13.30
C MET A 60 12.93 -10.55 14.35
N SER A 61 12.83 -10.12 15.61
CA SER A 61 12.04 -10.84 16.63
C SER A 61 10.53 -10.66 16.46
N HIS A 62 10.08 -9.67 15.68
CA HIS A 62 8.66 -9.39 15.43
C HIS A 62 8.09 -10.15 14.21
N ILE A 63 8.92 -10.89 13.47
CA ILE A 63 8.55 -11.54 12.20
C ILE A 63 7.28 -12.38 12.31
N ASP A 64 7.20 -13.21 13.34
CA ASP A 64 6.09 -14.15 13.51
C ASP A 64 4.77 -13.42 13.76
N VAL A 65 4.79 -12.20 14.29
CA VAL A 65 3.59 -11.38 14.48
C VAL A 65 3.21 -10.69 13.16
N LEU A 66 4.20 -10.25 12.37
CA LEU A 66 3.96 -9.57 11.10
C LEU A 66 3.39 -10.50 10.02
N SER A 67 3.68 -11.80 10.07
CA SER A 67 3.15 -12.81 9.15
C SER A 67 1.78 -13.36 9.55
N GLN A 68 1.24 -12.98 10.71
CA GLN A 68 -0.09 -13.41 11.15
C GLN A 68 -1.19 -12.67 10.38
N PHE A 69 -1.89 -13.43 9.55
CA PHE A 69 -3.11 -13.02 8.85
C PHE A 69 -4.21 -14.06 9.06
N PRO A 70 -5.49 -13.66 9.02
CA PRO A 70 -6.61 -14.59 9.17
C PRO A 70 -6.89 -15.42 7.90
N PHE A 71 -6.07 -15.30 6.86
CA PHE A 71 -6.37 -15.87 5.55
C PHE A 71 -5.81 -17.29 5.39
N VAL A 72 -6.55 -18.14 4.67
CA VAL A 72 -6.06 -19.50 4.39
C VAL A 72 -4.94 -19.53 3.34
N PHE A 73 -4.84 -18.48 2.53
CA PHE A 73 -3.84 -18.35 1.46
C PHE A 73 -2.54 -17.69 1.92
N SER A 74 -2.49 -17.11 3.13
CA SER A 74 -1.28 -16.48 3.68
C SER A 74 -0.33 -17.47 4.34
N ILE A 75 -0.68 -18.76 4.41
CA ILE A 75 0.21 -19.80 4.92
C ILE A 75 1.33 -20.03 3.91
N GLU A 76 2.48 -19.42 4.18
CA GLU A 76 3.73 -19.73 3.48
C GLU A 76 4.06 -21.21 3.70
N SER A 77 3.90 -22.05 2.67
CA SER A 77 4.40 -23.41 2.75
C SER A 77 5.93 -23.37 2.88
N PRO A 78 6.53 -23.92 3.95
CA PRO A 78 7.98 -23.89 4.18
C PRO A 78 8.80 -24.52 3.03
N ALA A 79 8.15 -25.32 2.18
CA ALA A 79 8.74 -25.98 1.02
C ALA A 79 8.88 -25.09 -0.24
N LEU A 80 8.24 -23.92 -0.29
CA LEU A 80 8.27 -23.05 -1.48
C LEU A 80 9.52 -22.16 -1.57
N ASN A 81 10.37 -22.15 -0.55
CA ASN A 81 11.49 -21.21 -0.43
C ASN A 81 12.62 -21.36 -1.47
N HIS A 82 12.59 -22.36 -2.36
CA HIS A 82 13.71 -22.58 -3.30
C HIS A 82 13.34 -23.05 -4.72
N ALA A 83 12.06 -23.24 -5.06
CA ALA A 83 11.72 -24.00 -6.29
C ALA A 83 10.72 -23.36 -7.26
N ILE A 84 10.01 -22.28 -6.90
CA ILE A 84 9.00 -21.70 -7.81
C ILE A 84 9.40 -20.29 -8.23
N PRO A 85 9.76 -20.06 -9.51
CA PRO A 85 9.88 -18.73 -10.06
C PRO A 85 8.51 -18.02 -9.95
N ASN A 86 8.47 -16.94 -9.16
CA ASN A 86 7.36 -16.00 -9.06
C ASN A 86 6.12 -16.47 -8.24
N THR A 87 6.28 -16.55 -6.91
CA THR A 87 5.20 -16.89 -5.94
C THR A 87 3.90 -16.09 -6.15
N ARG A 88 4.00 -14.82 -6.57
CA ARG A 88 2.84 -13.97 -6.87
C ARG A 88 2.08 -14.41 -8.12
N CYS A 89 2.75 -14.77 -9.21
CA CYS A 89 2.07 -15.27 -10.41
C CYS A 89 1.32 -16.56 -10.10
N PHE A 90 1.97 -17.50 -9.41
CA PHE A 90 1.34 -18.75 -8.99
C PHE A 90 0.10 -18.51 -8.10
N PHE A 91 0.20 -17.58 -7.14
CA PHE A 91 -0.93 -17.15 -6.33
C PHE A 91 -2.08 -16.62 -7.21
N LEU A 92 -1.82 -15.67 -8.10
CA LEU A 92 -2.84 -15.08 -8.96
C LEU A 92 -3.45 -16.11 -9.93
N GLU A 93 -2.67 -17.09 -10.38
CA GLU A 93 -3.12 -18.21 -11.21
C GLU A 93 -4.04 -19.16 -10.44
N SER A 94 -3.75 -19.45 -9.17
CA SER A 94 -4.63 -20.29 -8.34
C SER A 94 -6.02 -19.69 -8.15
N PHE A 95 -6.13 -18.36 -8.18
CA PHE A 95 -7.41 -17.62 -8.16
C PHE A 95 -7.95 -17.29 -9.57
N LYS A 96 -7.26 -17.70 -10.63
CA LYS A 96 -7.61 -17.44 -12.04
C LYS A 96 -7.71 -15.95 -12.41
N VAL A 97 -7.04 -15.08 -11.65
CA VAL A 97 -7.06 -13.61 -11.81
C VAL A 97 -5.75 -13.04 -12.38
N HIS A 98 -4.74 -13.88 -12.63
CA HIS A 98 -3.47 -13.46 -13.22
C HIS A 98 -3.68 -12.63 -14.51
N LEU A 99 -3.17 -11.39 -14.52
CA LEU A 99 -3.29 -10.42 -15.62
C LEU A 99 -4.72 -10.01 -16.01
N LYS A 100 -5.70 -10.12 -15.09
CA LYS A 100 -7.11 -9.76 -15.35
C LYS A 100 -7.57 -8.60 -14.48
N GLY A 101 -8.42 -7.74 -15.06
CA GLY A 101 -9.10 -6.66 -14.34
C GLY A 101 -8.19 -5.86 -13.40
N LEU A 102 -8.63 -5.73 -12.15
CA LEU A 102 -7.92 -5.03 -11.07
C LEU A 102 -6.59 -5.69 -10.66
N TRP A 103 -6.33 -6.93 -11.07
CA TRP A 103 -5.17 -7.73 -10.65
C TRP A 103 -3.96 -7.60 -11.58
N LYS A 104 -4.10 -6.86 -12.67
CA LYS A 104 -3.06 -6.73 -13.72
C LYS A 104 -1.71 -6.27 -13.18
N SER A 105 -1.70 -5.38 -12.19
CA SER A 105 -0.49 -4.78 -11.58
C SER A 105 0.10 -5.56 -10.40
N GLU A 106 -0.50 -6.69 -10.00
CA GLU A 106 -0.06 -7.42 -8.80
C GLU A 106 1.20 -8.27 -9.02
N CYS A 107 1.63 -8.44 -10.27
CA CYS A 107 2.85 -9.16 -10.61
C CYS A 107 3.64 -8.45 -11.72
N ARG A 108 4.92 -8.83 -11.85
CA ARG A 108 5.85 -8.27 -12.84
C ARG A 108 5.50 -8.60 -14.30
N CYS A 109 4.57 -9.53 -14.54
CA CYS A 109 4.07 -9.83 -15.88
C CYS A 109 3.06 -8.77 -16.38
N GLY A 110 2.58 -7.91 -15.48
CA GLY A 110 1.65 -6.83 -15.78
C GLY A 110 2.22 -5.76 -16.70
N PRO A 111 1.35 -4.96 -17.35
CA PRO A 111 1.78 -3.84 -18.17
C PRO A 111 2.37 -2.72 -17.29
N GLU A 112 3.32 -1.96 -17.83
CA GLU A 112 3.77 -0.71 -17.21
C GLU A 112 2.65 0.34 -17.28
N ILE A 113 2.46 1.12 -16.21
CA ILE A 113 1.43 2.17 -16.12
C ILE A 113 1.50 3.14 -17.31
N SER A 114 2.71 3.46 -17.77
CA SER A 114 3.00 4.32 -18.93
C SER A 114 2.41 3.81 -20.25
N SER A 115 2.16 2.50 -20.36
CA SER A 115 1.71 1.81 -21.57
C SER A 115 0.19 1.58 -21.63
N VAL A 116 -0.51 1.76 -20.51
CA VAL A 116 -1.94 1.47 -20.41
C VAL A 116 -2.75 2.69 -20.87
N LYS A 117 -3.33 2.58 -22.06
CA LYS A 117 -4.24 3.60 -22.62
C LYS A 117 -5.59 3.64 -21.91
N ASP A 118 -5.95 2.57 -21.21
CA ASP A 118 -7.27 2.35 -20.66
C ASP A 118 -7.15 2.03 -19.15
N LEU A 119 -6.93 3.07 -18.36
CA LEU A 119 -6.99 3.02 -16.88
C LEU A 119 -8.44 3.19 -16.40
N SER A 120 -9.39 2.70 -17.20
CA SER A 120 -10.82 2.92 -17.03
C SER A 120 -11.29 2.45 -15.66
N ILE A 121 -12.19 3.23 -15.07
CA ILE A 121 -12.97 2.90 -13.87
C ILE A 121 -13.85 1.63 -14.02
N THR A 122 -13.88 1.03 -15.21
CA THR A 122 -14.66 -0.18 -15.51
C THR A 122 -13.90 -1.49 -15.24
N ALA A 123 -12.72 -1.43 -14.62
CA ALA A 123 -11.99 -2.64 -14.27
C ALA A 123 -12.77 -3.50 -13.26
N GLU A 124 -12.95 -4.77 -13.59
CA GLU A 124 -13.72 -5.72 -12.78
C GLU A 124 -12.84 -6.51 -11.81
N TRP A 125 -13.47 -7.11 -10.80
CA TRP A 125 -12.82 -8.06 -9.90
C TRP A 125 -12.38 -9.34 -10.59
N ASN A 126 -13.05 -9.76 -11.68
CA ASN A 126 -12.85 -11.06 -12.32
C ASN A 126 -12.93 -12.27 -11.35
N MET A 127 -13.74 -12.13 -10.31
CA MET A 127 -14.04 -13.18 -9.33
C MET A 127 -15.54 -13.33 -9.14
N GLU A 128 -15.98 -14.47 -8.59
CA GLU A 128 -17.38 -14.69 -8.22
C GLU A 128 -17.85 -13.66 -7.19
N SER A 129 -19.15 -13.33 -7.20
CA SER A 129 -19.75 -12.34 -6.29
C SER A 129 -19.59 -12.69 -4.80
N SER A 130 -19.43 -13.96 -4.46
CA SER A 130 -19.16 -14.44 -3.10
C SER A 130 -17.74 -14.13 -2.62
N LEU A 131 -16.83 -13.77 -3.53
CA LEU A 131 -15.41 -13.55 -3.24
C LEU A 131 -14.99 -12.08 -3.37
N CYS A 132 -15.87 -11.17 -3.79
CA CYS A 132 -15.54 -9.75 -3.86
C CYS A 132 -16.66 -8.85 -3.34
N PRO A 133 -16.30 -7.66 -2.82
CA PRO A 133 -17.28 -6.64 -2.43
C PRO A 133 -17.82 -5.90 -3.66
N CYS A 134 -18.64 -6.57 -4.49
CA CYS A 134 -19.22 -5.97 -5.70
C CYS A 134 -20.60 -5.30 -5.48
N THR A 135 -21.12 -5.31 -4.25
CA THR A 135 -22.41 -4.72 -3.88
C THR A 135 -22.32 -4.04 -2.52
N GLU A 136 -23.35 -3.27 -2.16
CA GLU A 136 -23.50 -2.71 -0.81
C GLU A 136 -23.38 -3.80 0.28
N PRO A 137 -22.85 -3.45 1.47
CA PRO A 137 -22.84 -4.34 2.61
C PRO A 137 -24.26 -4.59 3.11
N GLY A 138 -24.51 -5.79 3.65
CA GLY A 138 -25.83 -6.14 4.19
C GLY A 138 -26.22 -5.37 5.46
N ASN A 139 -25.24 -4.81 6.18
CA ASN A 139 -25.44 -4.04 7.41
C ASN A 139 -24.51 -2.82 7.46
N SER A 140 -24.97 -1.73 8.07
CA SER A 140 -24.12 -0.58 8.40
C SER A 140 -23.09 -0.94 9.48
N LEU A 141 -21.94 -0.24 9.47
CA LEU A 141 -20.91 -0.42 10.49
C LEU A 141 -21.42 0.00 11.87
N SER A 142 -21.35 -0.91 12.83
CA SER A 142 -21.74 -0.64 14.22
C SER A 142 -20.58 -0.13 15.08
N ALA A 143 -19.33 -0.41 14.68
CA ALA A 143 -18.11 0.00 15.37
C ALA A 143 -16.96 0.16 14.35
N PRO A 144 -15.91 0.93 14.69
CA PRO A 144 -14.71 1.01 13.84
C PRO A 144 -14.05 -0.35 13.66
N LEU A 145 -13.64 -0.66 12.42
CA LEU A 145 -12.96 -1.92 12.09
C LEU A 145 -11.50 -1.87 12.53
N ALA A 146 -11.05 -2.89 13.24
CA ALA A 146 -9.70 -3.00 13.78
C ALA A 146 -8.87 -4.14 13.16
N SER A 147 -9.47 -5.02 12.34
CA SER A 147 -8.76 -6.16 11.74
C SER A 147 -9.37 -6.63 10.42
N TRP A 148 -8.59 -7.39 9.64
CA TRP A 148 -9.08 -8.09 8.45
C TRP A 148 -10.24 -9.04 8.74
N GLU A 149 -10.24 -9.72 9.89
CA GLU A 149 -11.29 -10.66 10.27
C GLU A 149 -12.63 -9.94 10.50
N GLU A 150 -12.60 -8.78 11.15
CA GLU A 150 -13.78 -7.93 11.33
C GLU A 150 -14.32 -7.41 10.01
N TYR A 151 -13.43 -6.93 9.12
CA TYR A 151 -13.83 -6.44 7.80
C TYR A 151 -14.47 -7.56 6.96
N TYR A 152 -13.85 -8.73 6.88
CA TYR A 152 -14.37 -9.86 6.11
C TYR A 152 -15.71 -10.35 6.66
N ARG A 153 -15.85 -10.42 7.99
CA ARG A 153 -17.12 -10.73 8.65
C ARG A 153 -18.21 -9.72 8.30
N TRP A 154 -17.88 -8.42 8.36
CA TRP A 154 -18.82 -7.35 8.03
C TRP A 154 -19.26 -7.39 6.55
N ARG A 155 -18.32 -7.62 5.63
CA ARG A 155 -18.62 -7.77 4.19
C ARG A 155 -19.17 -9.12 3.79
N SER A 156 -19.34 -10.05 4.74
CA SER A 156 -19.76 -11.43 4.47
C SER A 156 -18.86 -12.13 3.45
N LEU A 157 -17.56 -11.82 3.48
CA LEU A 157 -16.54 -12.44 2.63
C LEU A 157 -15.89 -13.61 3.37
N PRO A 158 -15.65 -14.75 2.70
CA PRO A 158 -14.93 -15.85 3.32
C PRO A 158 -13.43 -15.57 3.36
N LEU A 159 -12.71 -16.09 4.37
CA LEU A 159 -11.27 -15.88 4.56
C LEU A 159 -10.37 -16.52 3.49
N HIS A 160 -10.95 -17.23 2.51
CA HIS A 160 -10.24 -17.68 1.30
C HIS A 160 -10.39 -16.71 0.12
N SER A 161 -11.23 -15.68 0.22
CA SER A 161 -11.28 -14.61 -0.78
C SER A 161 -9.97 -13.81 -0.75
N PRO A 162 -9.31 -13.61 -1.91
CA PRO A 162 -8.07 -12.86 -2.00
C PRO A 162 -8.28 -11.33 -1.99
N ALA A 163 -9.50 -10.84 -1.77
CA ALA A 163 -9.83 -9.42 -1.95
C ALA A 163 -8.95 -8.45 -1.12
N ALA A 164 -8.46 -8.87 0.04
CA ALA A 164 -7.51 -8.12 0.87
C ALA A 164 -6.22 -7.69 0.14
N VAL A 165 -5.82 -8.42 -0.91
CA VAL A 165 -4.67 -8.08 -1.76
C VAL A 165 -4.88 -6.76 -2.49
N LEU A 166 -6.12 -6.36 -2.75
CA LEU A 166 -6.47 -5.08 -3.37
C LEU A 166 -7.05 -4.10 -2.36
N LEU A 167 -7.87 -4.59 -1.42
CA LEU A 167 -8.58 -3.76 -0.44
C LEU A 167 -7.65 -3.13 0.61
N HIS A 168 -6.39 -3.56 0.71
CA HIS A 168 -5.46 -2.90 1.62
C HIS A 168 -5.31 -1.40 1.31
N TRP A 169 -5.52 -0.94 0.07
CA TRP A 169 -5.50 0.49 -0.26
C TRP A 169 -6.59 1.29 0.47
N PRO A 170 -7.90 1.06 0.21
CA PRO A 170 -8.96 1.81 0.89
C PRO A 170 -8.99 1.55 2.40
N LEU A 171 -8.67 0.33 2.86
CA LEU A 171 -8.72 0.02 4.30
C LEU A 171 -7.55 0.64 5.07
N THR A 172 -6.38 0.79 4.44
CA THR A 172 -5.28 1.61 5.00
C THR A 172 -5.72 3.06 5.11
N LEU A 173 -6.35 3.61 4.06
CA LEU A 173 -6.84 4.99 4.08
C LEU A 173 -7.91 5.21 5.17
N TYR A 174 -8.85 4.27 5.31
CA TYR A 174 -9.80 4.24 6.41
C TYR A 174 -9.10 4.28 7.77
N HIS A 175 -8.07 3.44 7.97
CA HIS A 175 -7.32 3.40 9.22
C HIS A 175 -6.54 4.71 9.48
N CYS A 176 -5.95 5.34 8.46
CA CYS A 176 -5.34 6.68 8.58
C CYS A 176 -6.34 7.72 9.11
N LEU A 177 -7.59 7.68 8.64
CA LEU A 177 -8.65 8.58 9.11
C LEU A 177 -9.03 8.31 10.57
N GLN A 178 -9.08 7.04 10.99
CA GLN A 178 -9.30 6.69 12.41
C GLN A 178 -8.17 7.23 13.31
N LEU A 179 -6.91 7.07 12.89
CA LEU A 179 -5.75 7.50 13.67
C LEU A 179 -5.60 9.02 13.75
N SER A 180 -5.94 9.73 12.68
CA SER A 180 -5.90 11.19 12.65
C SER A 180 -7.00 11.84 13.50
N ARG A 181 -7.94 11.04 14.05
CA ARG A 181 -9.10 11.49 14.85
C ARG A 181 -9.91 12.57 14.12
N ILE A 182 -9.88 12.56 12.80
CA ILE A 182 -10.72 13.42 11.97
C ILE A 182 -12.13 12.86 12.11
N GLN A 183 -12.93 13.48 12.98
CA GLN A 183 -14.36 13.18 13.05
C GLN A 183 -15.02 13.74 11.79
N ALA A 184 -15.94 12.99 11.19
CA ALA A 184 -16.78 13.45 10.07
C ALA A 184 -17.54 14.76 10.42
N SER A 185 -17.67 15.11 11.70
CA SER A 185 -18.20 16.40 12.18
C SER A 185 -17.31 17.61 11.88
N ARG A 186 -16.11 17.42 11.31
CA ARG A 186 -15.23 18.49 10.78
C ARG A 186 -15.29 18.64 9.27
N CYS A 187 -16.13 17.87 8.59
CA CYS A 187 -16.43 18.15 7.19
C CYS A 187 -16.96 19.59 7.10
N ASP A 188 -16.57 20.31 6.04
CA ASP A 188 -17.11 21.63 5.75
C ASP A 188 -18.65 21.59 5.72
N ALA A 189 -19.33 22.74 5.64
CA ALA A 189 -20.80 22.85 5.63
C ALA A 189 -21.55 21.96 4.60
N ASN A 190 -20.84 21.22 3.73
CA ASN A 190 -21.33 20.31 2.69
C ASN A 190 -20.97 18.81 2.93
N ASP A 191 -20.52 18.39 4.11
CA ASP A 191 -20.19 16.98 4.41
C ASP A 191 -19.09 16.36 3.50
N THR A 192 -18.18 17.19 2.99
CA THR A 192 -17.07 16.75 2.12
C THR A 192 -15.78 16.48 2.91
N LEU A 193 -15.23 15.27 2.77
CA LEU A 193 -13.91 14.89 3.28
C LEU A 193 -12.89 14.86 2.13
N ARG A 194 -12.03 15.88 2.09
CA ARG A 194 -10.88 16.00 1.17
C ARG A 194 -9.62 15.33 1.68
N ILE A 195 -8.99 14.53 0.85
CA ILE A 195 -7.77 13.77 1.12
C ILE A 195 -6.79 13.99 -0.03
N HIS A 196 -5.53 14.33 0.26
CA HIS A 196 -4.47 14.29 -0.74
C HIS A 196 -3.70 12.98 -0.61
N TYR A 197 -3.73 12.16 -1.66
CA TYR A 197 -3.08 10.86 -1.75
C TYR A 197 -1.79 10.98 -2.56
N LEU A 198 -0.63 10.79 -1.94
CA LEU A 198 0.66 11.07 -2.57
C LEU A 198 1.34 9.79 -3.04
N GLY A 199 1.94 9.87 -4.23
CA GLY A 199 2.73 8.79 -4.82
C GLY A 199 1.92 7.57 -5.29
N PRO A 200 0.74 7.71 -5.94
CA PRO A 200 0.02 6.55 -6.45
C PRO A 200 0.83 5.79 -7.51
N GLU A 201 0.96 4.48 -7.41
CA GLU A 201 1.61 3.64 -8.42
C GLU A 201 0.62 2.63 -8.98
N LYS A 202 0.57 1.42 -8.39
CA LYS A 202 -0.36 0.35 -8.79
C LYS A 202 -1.82 0.77 -8.65
N GLU A 203 -2.08 1.68 -7.70
CA GLU A 203 -3.39 2.25 -7.41
C GLU A 203 -4.02 2.92 -8.63
N LEU A 204 -3.22 3.46 -9.55
CA LEU A 204 -3.71 4.06 -10.79
C LEU A 204 -4.41 3.04 -11.72
N LEU A 205 -4.08 1.76 -11.59
CA LEU A 205 -4.72 0.63 -12.28
C LEU A 205 -5.87 0.00 -11.48
N GLN A 206 -6.08 0.47 -10.25
CA GLN A 206 -6.95 -0.13 -9.24
C GLN A 206 -7.93 0.89 -8.63
N LEU A 207 -8.11 2.05 -9.27
CA LEU A 207 -8.99 3.13 -8.79
C LEU A 207 -10.40 2.65 -8.38
N PRO A 208 -11.05 1.69 -9.08
CA PRO A 208 -12.37 1.18 -8.65
C PRO A 208 -12.40 0.52 -7.28
N VAL A 209 -11.25 0.07 -6.75
CA VAL A 209 -11.15 -0.51 -5.40
C VAL A 209 -11.47 0.54 -4.33
N PHE A 210 -11.22 1.82 -4.59
CA PHE A 210 -11.55 2.91 -3.66
C PHE A 210 -13.07 3.10 -3.48
N ALA A 211 -13.92 2.51 -4.35
CA ALA A 211 -15.38 2.50 -4.16
C ALA A 211 -15.79 1.91 -2.80
N GLU A 212 -14.96 1.03 -2.20
CA GLU A 212 -15.23 0.47 -0.87
C GLU A 212 -15.32 1.56 0.22
N LEU A 213 -14.70 2.72 0.01
CA LEU A 213 -14.80 3.85 0.95
C LEU A 213 -16.23 4.41 1.06
N LEU A 214 -17.08 4.21 0.04
CA LEU A 214 -18.49 4.61 0.08
C LEU A 214 -19.23 3.88 1.22
N ALA A 215 -18.95 2.58 1.40
CA ALA A 215 -19.51 1.78 2.48
C ALA A 215 -18.90 2.12 3.85
N LEU A 216 -17.62 2.51 3.88
CA LEU A 216 -16.89 2.82 5.11
C LEU A 216 -17.22 4.22 5.66
N PHE A 217 -17.68 5.14 4.81
CA PHE A 217 -18.06 6.52 5.16
C PHE A 217 -19.44 6.88 4.59
N PRO A 218 -20.52 6.23 5.06
CA PRO A 218 -21.86 6.50 4.56
C PRO A 218 -22.28 7.95 4.84
N GLY A 219 -22.85 8.61 3.83
CA GLY A 219 -23.32 9.99 3.90
C GLY A 219 -22.24 11.06 3.75
N VAL A 220 -20.98 10.67 3.53
CA VAL A 220 -19.86 11.62 3.34
C VAL A 220 -19.50 11.69 1.86
N HIS A 221 -19.32 12.91 1.34
CA HIS A 221 -18.73 13.09 0.01
C HIS A 221 -17.21 13.01 0.12
N LEU A 222 -16.60 12.01 -0.49
CA LEU A 222 -15.15 11.81 -0.45
C LEU A 222 -14.52 12.45 -1.69
N CYS A 223 -13.53 13.32 -1.49
CA CYS A 223 -12.71 13.84 -2.57
C CYS A 223 -11.26 13.45 -2.33
N ILE A 224 -10.69 12.63 -3.23
CA ILE A 224 -9.30 12.17 -3.15
C ILE A 224 -8.53 12.75 -4.33
N GLU A 225 -7.56 13.61 -4.05
CA GLU A 225 -6.63 14.13 -5.05
C GLU A 225 -5.36 13.27 -5.02
N LEU A 226 -5.17 12.44 -6.04
CA LEU A 226 -4.03 11.56 -6.21
C LEU A 226 -2.91 12.27 -6.96
N VAL A 227 -1.76 12.46 -6.32
CA VAL A 227 -0.66 13.31 -6.80
C VAL A 227 0.62 12.52 -6.86
N GLY A 228 1.20 12.36 -8.04
CA GLY A 228 2.48 11.66 -8.16
C GLY A 228 3.14 11.76 -9.53
N PRO A 229 4.46 11.52 -9.60
CA PRO A 229 5.22 11.58 -10.86
C PRO A 229 4.81 10.48 -11.84
N THR A 230 4.28 9.36 -11.35
CA THR A 230 3.82 8.17 -12.08
C THR A 230 2.48 8.37 -12.78
N VAL A 231 1.69 9.38 -12.40
CA VAL A 231 0.44 9.73 -13.10
C VAL A 231 0.76 10.00 -14.59
N PRO A 232 0.07 9.34 -15.54
CA PRO A 232 0.30 9.58 -16.96
C PRO A 232 -0.01 11.02 -17.35
N ARG A 233 0.79 11.60 -18.25
CA ARG A 233 0.56 12.98 -18.74
C ARG A 233 -0.83 13.17 -19.36
N SER A 234 -1.36 12.13 -19.99
CA SER A 234 -2.69 12.16 -20.60
C SER A 234 -3.84 12.22 -19.60
N ARG A 235 -3.57 11.99 -18.31
CA ARG A 235 -4.57 11.96 -17.23
C ARG A 235 -4.35 13.08 -16.20
N ASP A 236 -3.40 13.98 -16.45
CA ASP A 236 -3.16 15.11 -15.56
C ASP A 236 -4.37 16.05 -15.56
N GLY A 237 -4.92 16.35 -14.38
CA GLY A 237 -6.15 17.12 -14.19
C GLY A 237 -7.45 16.33 -14.39
N GLU A 238 -7.38 15.02 -14.64
CA GLU A 238 -8.58 14.20 -14.84
C GLU A 238 -9.38 14.06 -13.54
N VAL A 239 -10.71 14.18 -13.66
CA VAL A 239 -11.67 13.99 -12.57
C VAL A 239 -12.54 12.79 -12.88
N LEU A 240 -12.62 11.86 -11.93
CA LEU A 240 -13.41 10.63 -12.00
C LEU A 240 -14.45 10.64 -10.88
N ASN A 241 -15.67 10.25 -11.20
CA ASN A 241 -16.73 10.04 -10.21
C ASN A 241 -17.01 8.55 -10.09
N ILE A 242 -16.88 8.02 -8.87
CA ILE A 242 -17.18 6.64 -8.52
C ILE A 242 -18.44 6.65 -7.65
N SER A 243 -19.51 6.08 -8.19
CA SER A 243 -20.82 5.94 -7.54
C SER A 243 -21.25 4.48 -7.38
N SER A 244 -20.44 3.52 -7.84
CA SER A 244 -20.73 2.10 -7.75
C SER A 244 -19.46 1.26 -7.57
N TYR A 245 -19.63 0.05 -7.04
CA TYR A 245 -18.56 -0.91 -6.86
C TYR A 245 -18.14 -1.56 -8.18
N ALA A 246 -16.87 -1.95 -8.27
CA ALA A 246 -16.39 -2.77 -9.38
C ALA A 246 -17.19 -4.09 -9.48
N HIS A 247 -17.53 -4.48 -10.70
CA HIS A 247 -18.36 -5.66 -10.93
C HIS A 247 -17.60 -6.97 -10.64
N CYS A 248 -18.35 -7.99 -10.23
CA CYS A 248 -17.88 -9.38 -10.20
C CYS A 248 -17.97 -10.02 -11.59
N SER A 249 -17.45 -11.25 -11.76
CA SER A 249 -17.53 -11.98 -13.03
C SER A 249 -18.87 -12.67 -13.29
N ALA A 250 -19.78 -12.73 -12.31
CA ALA A 250 -21.06 -13.43 -12.47
C ALA A 250 -22.07 -12.58 -13.26
N GLU A 251 -22.58 -13.13 -14.37
CA GLU A 251 -23.53 -12.44 -15.26
C GLU A 251 -24.89 -12.19 -14.60
N SER A 252 -25.33 -13.11 -13.74
CA SER A 252 -26.61 -13.03 -13.01
C SER A 252 -26.54 -12.19 -11.74
N CYS A 253 -25.38 -11.62 -11.40
CA CYS A 253 -25.23 -10.81 -10.21
C CYS A 253 -25.89 -9.43 -10.39
N CYS A 254 -26.63 -8.99 -9.38
CA CYS A 254 -27.29 -7.68 -9.39
C CYS A 254 -26.31 -6.51 -9.56
N CYS A 255 -25.02 -6.67 -9.24
CA CYS A 255 -24.02 -5.62 -9.47
C CYS A 255 -23.94 -5.18 -10.94
N ARG A 256 -24.36 -6.02 -11.90
CA ARG A 256 -24.40 -5.68 -13.34
C ARG A 256 -25.74 -5.10 -13.81
N SER A 257 -26.78 -5.21 -12.98
CA SER A 257 -28.14 -4.78 -13.31
C SER A 257 -28.42 -3.34 -12.86
N PHE A 258 -27.67 -2.82 -11.89
CA PHE A 258 -27.76 -1.44 -11.44
C PHE A 258 -26.99 -0.52 -12.40
N ALA A 259 -27.66 -0.08 -13.47
CA ALA A 259 -27.32 1.19 -14.08
C ALA A 259 -27.67 2.30 -13.07
N ALA A 260 -26.74 3.21 -12.82
CA ALA A 260 -26.85 4.29 -11.84
C ALA A 260 -28.26 4.89 -11.82
N SER A 261 -29.00 4.71 -10.71
CA SER A 261 -30.18 5.55 -10.48
C SER A 261 -29.68 6.97 -10.27
N GLU A 262 -30.33 7.94 -10.92
CA GLU A 262 -30.11 9.38 -10.73
C GLU A 262 -30.64 9.85 -9.36
N ASP A 263 -30.42 9.05 -8.30
CA ASP A 263 -30.80 9.44 -6.95
C ASP A 263 -29.78 10.45 -6.41
N VAL A 264 -30.27 11.67 -6.23
CA VAL A 264 -29.55 12.91 -5.86
C VAL A 264 -28.92 12.86 -4.46
N ASN A 265 -28.98 11.74 -3.74
CA ASN A 265 -28.52 11.58 -2.34
C ASN A 265 -27.53 10.40 -2.10
N CYS A 266 -26.95 9.80 -3.14
CA CYS A 266 -25.92 8.79 -2.96
C CYS A 266 -24.58 9.41 -2.51
N SER A 267 -23.92 8.78 -1.51
CA SER A 267 -22.53 9.08 -1.17
C SER A 267 -21.69 8.94 -2.43
N ALA A 268 -20.86 9.94 -2.72
CA ALA A 268 -20.09 10.00 -3.95
C ALA A 268 -18.60 10.13 -3.65
N LEU A 269 -17.79 9.40 -4.41
CA LEU A 269 -16.34 9.44 -4.37
C LEU A 269 -15.83 10.12 -5.63
N THR A 270 -15.18 11.26 -5.46
CA THR A 270 -14.49 12.00 -6.51
C THR A 270 -13.00 11.70 -6.42
N LEU A 271 -12.39 11.22 -7.51
CA LEU A 271 -10.94 11.07 -7.62
C LEU A 271 -10.41 12.10 -8.63
N LYS A 272 -9.40 12.87 -8.24
CA LYS A 272 -8.71 13.83 -9.13
C LYS A 272 -7.25 13.43 -9.28
N LEU A 273 -6.74 13.42 -10.51
CA LEU A 273 -5.38 12.95 -10.79
C LEU A 273 -4.45 14.11 -11.14
N TRP A 274 -3.27 14.12 -10.53
CA TRP A 274 -2.26 15.16 -10.74
C TRP A 274 -0.88 14.57 -10.99
N LYS A 275 -0.30 14.90 -12.14
CA LYS A 275 1.06 14.51 -12.48
C LYS A 275 2.09 15.47 -11.89
N GLY A 276 2.95 14.97 -11.02
CA GLY A 276 4.08 15.73 -10.51
C GLY A 276 4.35 15.43 -9.04
N VAL A 277 5.33 16.12 -8.48
CA VAL A 277 5.62 16.05 -7.06
C VAL A 277 4.72 17.01 -6.29
N TYR A 278 4.30 16.60 -5.09
CA TYR A 278 3.28 17.33 -4.32
C TYR A 278 3.62 18.80 -4.08
N HIS A 279 4.87 19.09 -3.73
CA HIS A 279 5.33 20.45 -3.44
C HIS A 279 5.34 21.39 -4.65
N GLU A 280 5.22 20.88 -5.87
CA GLU A 280 5.05 21.69 -7.08
C GLU A 280 3.57 21.84 -7.46
N ARG A 281 2.74 20.85 -7.12
CA ARG A 281 1.32 20.80 -7.53
C ARG A 281 0.35 21.40 -6.51
N TYR A 282 0.78 21.59 -5.25
CA TYR A 282 -0.11 22.02 -4.16
C TYR A 282 -0.89 23.30 -4.47
N SER A 283 -0.28 24.26 -5.16
CA SER A 283 -0.95 25.52 -5.55
C SER A 283 -2.04 25.36 -6.60
N ASP A 284 -2.05 24.25 -7.34
CA ASP A 284 -3.03 23.97 -8.40
C ASP A 284 -4.31 23.30 -7.85
N MET A 285 -4.31 22.94 -6.56
CA MET A 285 -5.39 22.17 -5.93
C MET A 285 -6.47 23.11 -5.38
N ASP A 286 -7.72 22.65 -5.43
CA ASP A 286 -8.88 23.52 -5.27
C ASP A 286 -9.09 23.96 -3.81
N SER A 287 -8.59 23.18 -2.84
CA SER A 287 -8.79 23.43 -1.41
C SER A 287 -7.75 22.70 -0.56
N ASN A 288 -7.59 23.16 0.69
CA ASN A 288 -6.76 22.43 1.64
C ASN A 288 -7.39 21.06 1.97
N PRO A 289 -6.60 19.98 2.00
CA PRO A 289 -7.07 18.67 2.44
C PRO A 289 -7.28 18.65 3.96
N HIS A 290 -8.10 17.71 4.42
CA HIS A 290 -8.21 17.40 5.85
C HIS A 290 -7.10 16.43 6.29
N LEU A 291 -6.64 15.59 5.36
CA LEU A 291 -5.63 14.57 5.58
C LEU A 291 -4.74 14.42 4.34
N ILE A 292 -3.43 14.30 4.57
CA ILE A 292 -2.47 13.87 3.56
C ILE A 292 -2.10 12.42 3.85
N VAL A 293 -2.12 11.56 2.84
CA VAL A 293 -1.73 10.16 2.97
C VAL A 293 -0.70 9.81 1.90
N ALA A 294 0.41 9.20 2.29
CA ALA A 294 1.46 8.75 1.39
C ALA A 294 1.78 7.28 1.66
N PRO A 295 1.13 6.35 0.94
CA PRO A 295 1.35 4.93 1.13
C PRO A 295 2.69 4.48 0.55
N ASN A 296 3.37 3.56 1.23
CA ASN A 296 4.66 3.00 0.83
C ASN A 296 5.69 4.08 0.44
N ALA A 297 5.74 5.16 1.20
CA ALA A 297 6.32 6.42 0.75
C ALA A 297 7.83 6.35 0.50
N GLY A 298 8.56 5.49 1.21
CA GLY A 298 10.01 5.40 1.08
C GLY A 298 10.71 6.73 1.37
N LEU A 299 10.28 7.47 2.40
CA LEU A 299 10.73 8.84 2.68
C LEU A 299 12.25 8.97 2.82
N ALA A 300 12.90 7.94 3.38
CA ALA A 300 14.36 7.90 3.52
C ALA A 300 15.08 7.48 2.23
N ALA A 301 14.38 6.82 1.31
CA ALA A 301 14.95 6.31 0.07
C ALA A 301 14.97 7.36 -1.06
N TYR A 302 14.03 8.32 -1.06
CA TYR A 302 13.88 9.30 -2.14
C TYR A 302 14.05 10.74 -1.64
N PRO A 303 15.16 11.42 -1.97
CA PRO A 303 15.41 12.82 -1.58
C PRO A 303 14.38 13.82 -2.12
N THR A 304 13.61 13.44 -3.15
CA THR A 304 12.49 14.24 -3.68
C THR A 304 11.38 14.49 -2.65
N TRP A 305 11.35 13.74 -1.54
CA TRP A 305 10.43 13.99 -0.43
C TRP A 305 10.82 15.19 0.44
N LEU A 306 12.07 15.63 0.46
CA LEU A 306 12.52 16.69 1.39
C LEU A 306 11.66 17.97 1.27
N PRO A 307 11.43 18.55 0.07
CA PRO A 307 10.61 19.74 -0.06
C PRO A 307 9.13 19.47 0.27
N THR A 308 8.64 18.26 0.01
CA THR A 308 7.28 17.82 0.37
C THR A 308 7.10 17.79 1.89
N ILE A 309 8.02 17.19 2.64
CA ILE A 309 7.95 17.11 4.11
C ILE A 309 8.02 18.51 4.73
N GLU A 310 8.89 19.38 4.21
CA GLU A 310 8.97 20.77 4.65
C GLU A 310 7.67 21.53 4.40
N MET A 311 7.04 21.31 3.24
CA MET A 311 5.76 21.91 2.90
C MET A 311 4.65 21.42 3.83
N ILE A 312 4.53 20.10 4.03
CA ILE A 312 3.54 19.48 4.94
C ILE A 312 3.66 20.08 6.35
N ARG A 313 4.88 20.23 6.86
CA ARG A 313 5.12 20.92 8.14
C ARG A 313 4.60 22.36 8.12
N LYS A 314 4.89 23.12 7.07
CA LYS A 314 4.51 24.55 6.97
C LYS A 314 3.00 24.74 6.90
N ILE A 315 2.28 23.88 6.17
CA ILE A 315 0.81 23.96 6.05
C ILE A 315 0.10 23.43 7.30
N GLY A 316 0.75 22.57 8.09
CA GLY A 316 0.22 22.10 9.38
C GLY A 316 -0.95 21.12 9.27
N ILE A 317 -1.13 20.50 8.10
CA ILE A 317 -2.17 19.49 7.86
C ILE A 317 -1.66 18.13 8.33
N PRO A 318 -2.48 17.32 9.04
CA PRO A 318 -2.09 15.97 9.43
C PRO A 318 -1.65 15.14 8.23
N ALA A 319 -0.50 14.48 8.34
CA ALA A 319 0.01 13.60 7.29
C ALA A 319 0.32 12.21 7.84
N MET A 320 -0.20 11.20 7.15
CA MET A 320 -0.01 9.78 7.46
C MET A 320 0.80 9.12 6.36
N PHE A 321 1.71 8.24 6.76
CA PHE A 321 2.63 7.54 5.87
C PHE A 321 2.56 6.05 6.17
N THR A 322 2.83 5.24 5.15
CA THR A 322 3.11 3.81 5.37
C THR A 322 4.42 3.39 4.72
N ASP A 323 4.99 2.30 5.22
CA ASP A 323 6.20 1.68 4.65
C ASP A 323 6.14 0.15 4.73
N PHE A 324 6.96 -0.50 3.91
CA PHE A 324 6.94 -1.95 3.71
C PHE A 324 7.41 -2.77 4.92
N CYS A 325 8.35 -2.22 5.70
CA CYS A 325 8.96 -2.90 6.84
C CYS A 325 9.31 -1.91 7.96
N GLU A 326 9.57 -2.46 9.15
CA GLU A 326 9.85 -1.67 10.35
C GLU A 326 11.09 -0.79 10.16
N GLU A 327 12.06 -1.27 9.38
CA GLU A 327 13.27 -0.53 9.10
C GLU A 327 13.04 0.70 8.23
N ALA A 328 12.28 0.54 7.14
CA ALA A 328 11.93 1.66 6.29
C ALA A 328 11.15 2.73 7.07
N ALA A 329 10.20 2.31 7.91
CA ALA A 329 9.45 3.21 8.78
C ALA A 329 10.34 3.92 9.81
N HIS A 330 11.32 3.22 10.40
CA HIS A 330 12.28 3.82 11.33
C HIS A 330 13.13 4.90 10.63
N LEU A 331 13.69 4.60 9.46
CA LEU A 331 14.47 5.55 8.69
C LEU A 331 13.62 6.75 8.24
N ALA A 332 12.36 6.51 7.85
CA ALA A 332 11.40 7.56 7.53
C ALA A 332 11.11 8.46 8.74
N SER A 333 10.96 7.90 9.94
CA SER A 333 10.81 8.66 11.19
C SER A 333 12.03 9.55 11.47
N CYS A 334 13.25 9.03 11.28
CA CYS A 334 14.49 9.80 11.42
C CYS A 334 14.57 10.94 10.39
N CYS A 335 14.16 10.67 9.13
CA CYS A 335 14.08 11.66 8.06
C CYS A 335 13.12 12.80 8.44
N ILE A 336 11.87 12.47 8.83
CA ILE A 336 10.87 13.45 9.27
C ILE A 336 11.41 14.26 10.46
N SER A 337 11.94 13.60 11.49
CA SER A 337 12.43 14.28 12.69
C SER A 337 13.58 15.25 12.38
N SER A 338 14.48 14.87 11.47
CA SER A 338 15.62 15.71 11.06
C SER A 338 15.18 16.96 10.30
N ILE A 339 14.15 16.84 9.44
CA ILE A 339 13.64 17.96 8.63
C ILE A 339 12.77 18.88 9.50
N THR A 340 11.93 18.29 10.33
CA THR A 340 10.86 19.00 11.04
C THR A 340 11.31 19.54 12.39
N GLY A 341 12.31 18.90 13.02
CA GLY A 341 12.70 19.14 14.40
C GLY A 341 11.69 18.64 15.43
N GLN A 342 10.72 17.82 15.02
CA GLN A 342 9.63 17.32 15.87
C GLN A 342 9.55 15.79 15.82
N PRO A 343 9.18 15.12 16.92
CA PRO A 343 8.89 13.69 16.89
C PRO A 343 7.61 13.42 16.08
N LEU A 344 7.40 12.16 15.71
CA LEU A 344 6.15 11.71 15.09
C LEU A 344 4.96 11.97 16.01
N ARG A 345 3.88 12.49 15.43
CA ARG A 345 2.59 12.67 16.12
C ARG A 345 1.84 11.37 16.30
N VAL A 346 1.93 10.48 15.29
CA VAL A 346 1.46 9.10 15.38
C VAL A 346 2.68 8.19 15.32
N PRO A 347 2.98 7.44 16.41
CA PRO A 347 4.15 6.56 16.44
C PRO A 347 4.01 5.44 15.42
N ILE A 348 5.15 4.85 15.03
CA ILE A 348 5.19 3.69 14.16
C ILE A 348 4.42 2.54 14.82
N GLN A 349 3.46 1.99 14.08
CA GLN A 349 2.69 0.82 14.48
C GLN A 349 2.35 -0.05 13.27
N VAL A 350 2.00 -1.30 13.50
CA VAL A 350 1.57 -2.22 12.43
C VAL A 350 0.19 -1.80 11.94
N ASN A 351 0.04 -1.69 10.62
CA ASN A 351 -1.25 -1.50 10.00
C ASN A 351 -2.04 -2.82 10.00
N PRO A 352 -3.22 -2.88 10.64
CA PRO A 352 -4.03 -4.10 10.66
C PRO A 352 -4.53 -4.51 9.28
N PHE A 353 -4.57 -3.57 8.33
CA PHE A 353 -5.01 -3.79 6.95
C PHE A 353 -3.87 -3.85 5.94
N ARG A 354 -2.65 -4.19 6.37
CA ARG A 354 -1.52 -4.43 5.46
C ARG A 354 -1.82 -5.56 4.47
N GLN A 355 -1.20 -5.51 3.29
CA GLN A 355 -1.42 -6.50 2.23
C GLN A 355 -0.94 -7.89 2.71
N PRO A 356 -1.76 -8.96 2.59
CA PRO A 356 -1.44 -10.29 3.11
C PRO A 356 -0.49 -11.12 2.23
N ILE A 357 0.27 -10.48 1.34
CA ILE A 357 1.25 -11.14 0.47
C ILE A 357 2.58 -10.42 0.60
N ALA A 358 3.62 -11.19 0.95
CA ALA A 358 4.96 -10.65 1.09
C ALA A 358 5.45 -10.02 -0.24
N GLU A 359 6.22 -8.93 -0.11
CA GLU A 359 6.94 -8.28 -1.20
C GLU A 359 8.34 -8.90 -1.32
N ASN A 360 8.65 -9.48 -2.48
CA ASN A 360 9.91 -10.21 -2.72
C ASN A 360 11.11 -9.28 -3.03
N ASN A 361 11.03 -7.97 -2.74
CA ASN A 361 11.99 -6.97 -3.20
C ASN A 361 12.78 -6.30 -2.07
N SER A 362 12.99 -7.00 -0.95
CA SER A 362 13.75 -6.47 0.17
C SER A 362 15.25 -6.74 0.02
N ALA A 363 16.07 -5.72 0.31
CA ALA A 363 17.52 -5.90 0.51
C ALA A 363 17.84 -6.59 1.86
N LEU A 364 16.83 -6.73 2.73
CA LEU A 364 16.92 -7.33 4.07
C LEU A 364 16.03 -8.57 4.16
N TYR A 365 16.38 -9.50 5.04
CA TYR A 365 15.55 -10.67 5.37
C TYR A 365 14.36 -10.33 6.28
N ILE A 366 14.14 -9.04 6.57
CA ILE A 366 12.95 -8.57 7.30
C ILE A 366 11.73 -8.72 6.37
N PRO A 367 10.60 -9.27 6.86
CA PRO A 367 9.36 -9.35 6.11
C PRO A 367 8.91 -7.98 5.64
N CYS A 368 8.53 -7.92 4.37
CA CYS A 368 7.99 -6.72 3.74
C CYS A 368 6.58 -7.01 3.25
N TYR A 369 5.63 -6.16 3.64
CA TYR A 369 4.25 -6.21 3.15
C TYR A 369 3.87 -4.80 2.68
N SER A 370 3.07 -4.70 1.61
CA SER A 370 2.55 -3.39 1.20
C SER A 370 1.70 -2.79 2.34
N ASN A 371 1.92 -1.51 2.65
CA ASN A 371 1.32 -0.80 3.77
C ASN A 371 1.52 -1.48 5.14
N CYS A 372 2.68 -2.09 5.42
CA CYS A 372 2.91 -2.86 6.65
C CYS A 372 2.88 -2.01 7.92
N PHE A 373 3.64 -0.91 7.93
CA PHE A 373 3.74 -0.01 9.06
C PHE A 373 3.10 1.33 8.73
N ILE A 374 2.45 1.95 9.71
CA ILE A 374 1.80 3.25 9.60
C ILE A 374 2.31 4.19 10.69
N PHE A 375 2.51 5.46 10.34
CA PHE A 375 2.98 6.53 11.21
C PHE A 375 2.54 7.89 10.67
N GLY A 376 2.72 8.97 11.44
CA GLY A 376 2.27 10.29 11.01
C GLY A 376 2.94 11.45 11.74
N MET A 377 2.91 12.62 11.10
CA MET A 377 3.46 13.88 11.60
C MET A 377 2.37 14.94 11.80
#